data_AF-A0A4Z0R7C8-F1
#
_entry.id   AF-A0A4Z0R7C8-F1
#
_cell.length_a   1.000
_cell.length_b   1.000
_cell.length_c   1.000
_cell.angle_alpha   90.00
_cell.angle_beta   90.00
_cell.angle_gamma   90.00
#
_symmetry.space_group_name_H-M   'P 1'
#
loop_
_entity.id
_entity.type
_entity.pdbx_description
1 polymer ?
#
loop_
_entity_poly.entity_id
_entity_poly.type
_entity_poly.pdbx_seq_one_letter_code
_entity_poly.pdbx_strand_id
1 'polypeptide(L)' 'MQIAITAIVTFIITVVWQKSADRKNKLPLRVILKGMRIELEILAQKAGYQSIFEYWEIEKGKDYAQVAQMNFDGALRSLE' A
#
# COMPACT_ATOMS: atom_id res chain seq x y z
N MET A 1 -4.33 12.83 10.84
CA MET A 1 -5.36 11.81 10.50
C MET A 1 -5.88 11.94 9.06
N GLN A 2 -6.37 13.10 8.63
CA GLN A 2 -6.89 13.30 7.26
C GLN A 2 -5.84 13.03 6.15
N ILE A 3 -4.59 13.43 6.37
CA ILE A 3 -3.51 13.30 5.36
C ILE A 3 -3.25 11.84 4.94
N ALA A 4 -3.31 10.89 5.88
CA ALA A 4 -3.10 9.47 5.57
C ALA A 4 -4.25 8.88 4.75
N ILE A 5 -5.49 9.27 5.05
CA ILE A 5 -6.68 8.87 4.28
C ILE A 5 -6.61 9.47 2.87
N THR A 6 -6.23 10.74 2.75
CA THR A 6 -6.06 11.40 1.44
C THR A 6 -4.98 10.71 0.60
N ALA A 7 -3.86 10.30 1.20
CA ALA A 7 -2.81 9.56 0.48
C ALA A 7 -3.32 8.20 -0.03
N ILE A 8 -4.05 7.45 0.81
CA ILE A 8 -4.63 6.14 0.45
C ILE A 8 -5.70 6.29 -0.65
N VAL A 9 -6.57 7.30 -0.54
CA VAL A 9 -7.62 7.55 -1.54
C VAL A 9 -7.02 8.05 -2.85
N THR A 10 -6.06 8.98 -2.81
CA THR A 10 -5.36 9.47 -4.00
C THR A 10 -4.64 8.32 -4.69
N PHE A 11 -4.04 7.42 -3.92
CA PHE A 11 -3.41 6.21 -4.44
C PHE A 11 -4.40 5.27 -5.12
N ILE A 12 -5.53 4.96 -4.48
CA ILE A 12 -6.60 4.13 -5.06
C ILE A 12 -7.11 4.75 -6.37
N ILE A 13 -7.34 6.06 -6.40
CA ILE A 13 -7.78 6.77 -7.62
C ILE A 13 -6.72 6.68 -8.72
N THR A 14 -5.45 6.87 -8.39
CA THR A 14 -4.35 6.82 -9.37
C THR A 14 -4.16 5.42 -9.95
N VAL A 15 -4.31 4.38 -9.11
CA VAL A 15 -4.27 2.97 -9.49
C VAL A 15 -5.45 2.60 -10.40
N VAL A 16 -6.67 3.01 -10.04
CA VAL A 16 -7.88 2.77 -10.83
C VAL A 16 -7.80 3.49 -12.18
N TRP A 17 -7.27 4.71 -12.19
CA TRP A 17 -7.08 5.52 -13.41
C TRP A 17 -6.02 4.92 -14.35
N GLN A 18 -4.86 4.48 -13.84
CA GLN A 18 -3.86 3.78 -14.67
C GLN A 18 -4.35 2.44 -15.21
N LYS A 19 -5.10 1.68 -14.40
CA LYS A 19 -5.70 0.40 -14.83
C LYS A 19 -6.69 0.58 -15.99
N SER A 20 -7.37 1.72 -16.05
CA SER A 20 -8.24 2.07 -17.17
C SER A 20 -7.49 2.68 -18.36
N ALA A 21 -6.35 3.35 -18.12
CA ALA A 21 -5.65 4.13 -19.13
C ALA A 21 -4.61 3.35 -19.94
N ASP A 22 -3.91 2.34 -19.38
CA ASP A 22 -2.77 1.76 -20.10
C ASP A 22 -2.50 0.28 -19.79
N ARG A 23 -3.02 -0.62 -20.63
CA ARG A 23 -2.74 -2.07 -20.53
C ARG A 23 -1.29 -2.44 -20.92
N LYS A 24 -0.50 -1.52 -21.49
CA LYS A 24 0.82 -1.83 -22.07
C LYS A 24 2.02 -1.43 -21.23
N ASN A 25 1.87 -0.59 -20.19
CA ASN A 25 3.01 -0.10 -19.42
C ASN A 25 2.76 -0.13 -17.89
N LYS A 26 2.97 -1.30 -17.28
CA LYS A 26 2.75 -1.55 -15.84
C LYS A 26 3.88 -1.04 -14.91
N LEU A 27 5.04 -0.68 -15.48
CA LEU A 27 6.24 -0.26 -14.75
C LEU A 27 6.02 0.92 -13.79
N PRO A 28 5.31 2.01 -14.17
CA PRO A 28 5.12 3.17 -13.28
C PRO A 28 4.31 2.82 -12.02
N LEU A 29 3.28 1.98 -12.16
CA LEU A 29 2.42 1.59 -11.04
C LEU A 29 3.16 0.73 -10.01
N ARG A 30 4.06 -0.14 -10.48
CA ARG A 30 4.91 -0.97 -9.61
C ARG A 30 5.82 -0.10 -8.75
N VAL A 31 6.46 0.92 -9.34
CA VAL A 31 7.34 1.84 -8.61
C VAL A 31 6.55 2.60 -7.54
N ILE A 32 5.35 3.07 -7.89
CA ILE A 32 4.47 3.80 -6.98
C ILE A 32 4.01 2.91 -5.80
N LEU A 33 3.58 1.67 -6.05
CA LEU A 33 3.23 0.70 -5.00
C LEU A 33 4.40 0.36 -4.08
N LYS A 34 5.60 0.17 -4.63
CA LYS A 34 6.81 -0.05 -3.83
C LYS A 34 7.13 1.16 -2.95
N GLY A 35 7.05 2.37 -3.52
CA GLY A 35 7.25 3.62 -2.77
C GLY A 35 6.25 3.76 -1.62
N MET A 36 4.96 3.50 -1.86
CA MET A 36 3.95 3.58 -0.81
C MET A 36 4.20 2.58 0.32
N ARG A 37 4.62 1.34 0.01
CA ARG A 37 4.97 0.36 1.04
C ARG A 37 6.12 0.85 1.92
N ILE A 38 7.15 1.44 1.31
CA ILE A 38 8.31 1.99 2.04
C ILE A 38 7.88 3.14 2.95
N GLU A 39 7.07 4.08 2.44
CA GLU A 39 6.58 5.20 3.25
C GLU A 39 5.74 4.74 4.44
N LEU A 40 4.86 3.75 4.24
CA LEU A 40 4.08 3.16 5.31
C LEU A 40 4.97 2.48 6.36
N GLU A 41 6.01 1.76 5.92
CA GLU A 41 6.99 1.14 6.82
C GLU A 41 7.71 2.18 7.68
N ILE A 42 8.18 3.27 7.07
CA ILE A 42 8.84 4.37 7.78
C ILE A 42 7.89 5.01 8.80
N LEU A 43 6.62 5.21 8.44
CA LEU A 43 5.62 5.78 9.34
C LEU A 43 5.33 4.86 10.52
N ALA A 44 5.23 3.55 10.28
CA ALA A 44 5.07 2.57 11.35
C ALA A 44 6.28 2.58 12.30
N GLN A 45 7.50 2.61 11.77
CA GLN A 45 8.73 2.73 12.56
C GLN A 45 8.80 4.01 13.38
N LYS A 46 8.42 5.15 12.80
CA LYS A 46 8.32 6.42 13.54
C LYS A 46 7.28 6.40 14.65
N ALA A 47 6.23 5.59 14.50
CA ALA A 47 5.21 5.40 15.51
C ALA A 47 5.58 4.34 16.56
N GLY A 48 6.76 3.74 16.47
CA GLY A 48 7.29 2.79 17.46
C GLY A 48 7.03 1.31 17.15
N TYR A 49 6.50 0.99 15.97
CA TYR A 49 6.29 -0.38 15.50
C TYR A 49 7.50 -0.85 14.69
N GLN A 50 7.86 -2.12 14.74
CA GLN A 50 8.94 -2.72 13.96
C GLN A 50 8.63 -2.73 12.46
N SER A 51 7.35 -2.84 12.09
CA SER A 51 6.90 -2.88 10.70
C SER A 51 5.47 -2.37 10.51
N ILE A 52 5.09 -2.08 9.26
CA ILE A 52 3.70 -1.77 8.94
C ILE A 52 2.76 -2.94 9.23
N PHE A 53 3.25 -4.17 9.13
CA PHE A 53 2.47 -5.36 9.46
C PHE A 53 2.13 -5.40 10.95
N GLU A 54 3.12 -5.19 11.81
CA GLU A 54 2.92 -5.14 13.26
C GLU A 54 1.95 -4.00 13.64
N TYR A 55 2.09 -2.83 13.02
CA TYR A 55 1.14 -1.74 13.19
C TYR A 55 -0.30 -2.18 12.87
N TRP A 56 -0.52 -2.86 11.75
CA TRP A 56 -1.85 -3.37 11.40
C TRP A 56 -2.34 -4.45 12.36
N GLU A 57 -1.47 -5.36 12.78
CA GLU A 57 -1.85 -6.45 13.69
C GLU A 57 -2.31 -5.90 15.05
N ILE A 58 -1.56 -4.95 15.61
CA ILE A 58 -1.86 -4.34 16.91
C ILE A 58 -3.08 -3.41 16.83
N GLU A 59 -3.16 -2.54 15.81
CA GLU A 59 -4.19 -1.48 15.76
C GLU A 59 -5.50 -1.91 15.10
N LYS A 60 -5.47 -2.92 14.23
CA LYS A 60 -6.62 -3.35 13.42
C LYS A 60 -6.96 -4.83 13.58
N GLY A 61 -6.09 -5.60 14.22
CA GLY A 61 -6.24 -7.04 14.40
C GLY A 61 -5.58 -7.85 13.31
N LYS A 62 -5.25 -9.08 13.68
CA LYS A 62 -4.46 -10.02 12.88
C LYS A 62 -5.08 -10.34 11.51
N ASP A 63 -6.39 -10.56 11.45
CA ASP A 63 -7.09 -10.89 10.21
C ASP A 63 -6.99 -9.75 9.18
N TYR A 64 -7.13 -8.50 9.64
CA TYR A 64 -6.95 -7.33 8.79
C TYR A 64 -5.51 -7.25 8.27
N ALA A 65 -4.52 -7.40 9.16
CA ALA A 65 -3.11 -7.31 8.79
C ALA A 65 -2.72 -8.36 7.73
N GLN A 66 -3.20 -9.59 7.88
CA GLN A 66 -2.99 -10.67 6.90
C GLN A 66 -3.59 -10.32 5.54
N VAL A 67 -4.85 -9.88 5.50
CA VAL A 67 -5.53 -9.52 4.25
C VAL A 67 -4.87 -8.30 3.59
N ALA A 68 -4.49 -7.29 4.36
CA ALA A 68 -3.78 -6.11 3.86
C ALA A 68 -2.44 -6.49 3.23
N GLN A 69 -1.64 -7.33 3.91
CA GLN A 69 -0.37 -7.84 3.42
C GLN A 69 -0.55 -8.65 2.14
N MET A 70 -1.50 -9.60 2.13
CA MET A 70 -1.81 -10.42 0.95
C MET A 70 -2.21 -9.57 -0.25
N ASN A 71 -3.04 -8.54 -0.05
CA ASN A 71 -3.49 -7.66 -1.12
C ASN A 71 -2.35 -6.81 -1.69
N PHE A 72 -1.49 -6.27 -0.83
CA PHE A 72 -0.33 -5.48 -1.26
C PHE A 72 0.66 -6.33 -2.07
N ASP A 73 1.00 -7.51 -1.57
CA ASP A 73 1.90 -8.45 -2.24
C ASP A 73 1.28 -9.01 -3.53
N GLY A 74 -0.04 -9.23 -3.54
CA GLY A 74 -0.79 -9.64 -4.74
C GLY A 74 -0.79 -8.55 -5.81
N ALA A 75 -1.02 -7.29 -5.41
CA ALA A 75 -0.98 -6.15 -6.31
C ALA A 75 0.42 -5.98 -6.93
N LEU A 76 1.48 -6.06 -6.12
CA LEU A 76 2.86 -5.99 -6.61
C LEU A 76 3.19 -7.12 -7.59
N ARG A 77 2.82 -8.37 -7.28
CA ARG A 77 3.02 -9.52 -8.18
C ARG A 77 2.25 -9.41 -9.49
N SER A 78 1.04 -8.84 -9.48
CA SER A 78 0.23 -8.67 -10.71
C SER A 78 0.81 -7.65 -11.71
N LEU A 79 1.77 -6.85 -11.24
CA LEU A 79 2.46 -5.81 -12.00
C LEU A 79 3.89 -6.21 -12.40
N GLU A 80 4.32 -7.42 -12.04
CA GLU A 80 5.47 -8.11 -12.63
C GLU A 80 5.07 -8.76 -13.96
#